data_AF-A0A399WIY4-F1
#
_entry.id   AF-A0A399WIY4-F1
#
_cell.length_a   1.000
_cell.length_b   1.000
_cell.length_c   1.000
_cell.angle_alpha   90.00
_cell.angle_beta   90.00
_cell.angle_gamma   90.00
#
_symmetry.space_group_name_H-M   'P 1'
#
loop_
_entity.id
_entity.type
_entity.pdbx_description
1 polymer ?
#
loop_
_entity_poly.entity_id
_entity_poly.type
_entity_poly.pdbx_seq_one_letter_code
_entity_poly.pdbx_strand_id
1 'polypeptide(L)'
;MGANCESRVSKALTGSRRANAGEIKEALNRKISPQMIYFTLPVAAWEENEAELVKYWLQYWNEFPDLNAGRKLMVFLCMKYKHIADNHAEGSEMYRKKNDAARHFIHALQYVEYANIIGLTLDELQAVAWGDVDMWITTYAEKFCNDTELRTRAMDYYKNREKVPMLELAEKLEHLLSETWRKEGSFV
;
A
#
# COMPACT_ATOMS: atom_id res chain seq x y z
N MET A 1 13.20 3.48 -17.17
CA MET A 1 11.89 3.57 -16.48
C MET A 1 11.99 3.68 -14.95
N GLY A 2 13.10 3.30 -14.29
CA GLY A 2 13.34 3.54 -12.84
C GLY A 2 13.17 5.00 -12.38
N ALA A 3 13.47 5.96 -13.26
CA ALA A 3 13.26 7.40 -13.03
C ALA A 3 11.79 7.78 -12.70
N ASN A 4 10.80 7.00 -13.12
CA ASN A 4 9.39 7.32 -12.89
C ASN A 4 8.96 6.98 -11.45
N CYS A 5 9.49 5.89 -10.88
CA CYS A 5 9.24 5.50 -9.50
C CYS A 5 9.92 6.49 -8.54
N GLU A 6 11.21 6.77 -8.77
CA GLU A 6 11.99 7.74 -7.99
C GLU A 6 11.38 9.15 -8.01
N SER A 7 10.88 9.61 -9.18
CA SER A 7 10.22 10.92 -9.27
C SER A 7 8.91 11.03 -8.47
N ARG A 8 8.20 9.90 -8.26
CA ARG A 8 6.98 9.84 -7.46
C ARG A 8 7.29 9.78 -5.97
N VAL A 9 8.29 8.98 -5.58
CA VAL A 9 8.85 8.95 -4.20
C VAL A 9 9.23 10.37 -3.79
N SER A 10 10.07 10.98 -4.63
CA SER A 10 10.58 12.32 -4.48
C SER A 10 9.42 13.31 -4.34
N LYS A 11 8.41 13.26 -5.22
CA LYS A 11 7.31 14.23 -5.20
C LYS A 11 6.45 14.10 -3.95
N ALA A 12 6.15 12.87 -3.54
CA ALA A 12 5.32 12.61 -2.36
C ALA A 12 5.99 13.05 -1.06
N LEU A 13 7.32 12.92 -0.97
CA LEU A 13 8.06 13.17 0.27
C LEU A 13 8.65 14.57 0.36
N THR A 14 9.05 15.14 -0.77
CA THR A 14 9.80 16.41 -0.82
C THR A 14 9.07 17.50 -1.62
N GLY A 15 7.99 17.17 -2.35
CA GLY A 15 7.35 18.08 -3.30
C GLY A 15 8.12 18.26 -4.62
N SER A 16 9.37 17.82 -4.71
CA SER A 16 10.21 17.84 -5.92
C SER A 16 10.08 16.53 -6.70
N ARG A 17 10.25 16.52 -8.02
CA ARG A 17 10.32 15.26 -8.83
C ARG A 17 11.74 14.72 -9.01
N ARG A 18 12.74 15.39 -8.45
CA ARG A 18 14.17 15.14 -8.69
C ARG A 18 15.00 15.02 -7.41
N ALA A 19 14.34 14.86 -6.27
CA ALA A 19 15.01 14.67 -5.00
C ALA A 19 15.77 13.35 -5.01
N ASN A 20 17.04 13.41 -4.64
CA ASN A 20 17.88 12.24 -4.46
C ASN A 20 17.60 11.56 -3.11
N ALA A 21 18.20 10.38 -2.89
CA ALA A 21 18.00 9.61 -1.65
C ALA A 21 18.34 10.39 -0.37
N GLY A 22 19.35 11.28 -0.41
CA GLY A 22 19.73 12.13 0.72
C GLY A 22 18.67 13.18 1.06
N GLU A 23 18.11 13.85 0.04
CA GLU A 23 17.03 14.83 0.20
C GLU A 23 15.75 14.16 0.70
N ILE A 24 15.45 12.95 0.23
CA ILE A 24 14.34 12.13 0.73
C ILE A 24 14.56 11.76 2.20
N LYS A 25 15.77 11.32 2.56
CA LYS A 25 16.13 11.02 3.96
C LYS A 25 15.93 12.25 4.87
N GLU A 26 16.41 13.42 4.46
CA GLU A 26 16.24 14.65 5.24
C GLU A 26 14.77 15.00 5.45
N ALA A 27 13.94 14.85 4.43
CA ALA A 27 12.50 15.05 4.56
C ALA A 27 11.84 14.05 5.52
N LEU A 28 12.25 12.79 5.49
CA LEU A 28 11.76 11.75 6.41
C LEU A 28 12.21 11.99 7.86
N ASN A 29 13.47 12.41 8.07
CA ASN A 29 14.04 12.66 9.38
C ASN A 29 13.33 13.78 10.15
N ARG A 30 12.78 14.77 9.44
CA ARG A 30 11.99 15.87 10.00
C ARG A 30 10.66 15.41 10.61
N LYS A 31 10.17 14.22 10.26
CA LYS A 31 8.89 13.70 10.76
C LYS A 31 9.12 12.73 11.90
N ILE A 32 8.52 13.01 13.06
CA ILE A 32 8.71 12.19 14.27
C ILE A 32 7.91 10.88 14.20
N SER A 33 6.76 10.89 13.52
CA SER A 33 5.88 9.73 13.38
C SER A 33 6.39 8.74 12.32
N PRO A 34 6.04 7.44 12.45
CA PRO A 34 6.28 6.46 11.38
C PRO A 34 5.71 6.94 10.05
N GLN A 35 6.50 6.81 8.99
CA GLN A 35 6.09 7.20 7.64
C GLN A 35 5.73 5.96 6.83
N MET A 36 4.69 6.10 6.01
CA MET A 36 4.25 5.07 5.08
C MET A 36 4.32 5.64 3.66
N ILE A 37 4.88 4.87 2.74
CA ILE A 37 4.88 5.16 1.30
C ILE A 37 4.41 3.92 0.58
N TYR A 38 3.59 4.08 -0.46
CA TYR A 38 3.20 2.98 -1.32
C TYR A 38 3.45 3.31 -2.79
N PHE A 39 3.78 2.28 -3.55
CA PHE A 39 3.92 2.29 -4.99
C PHE A 39 2.92 1.34 -5.60
N THR A 40 2.43 1.65 -6.79
CA THR A 40 1.54 0.76 -7.52
C THR A 40 2.23 0.32 -8.81
N LEU A 41 2.33 -0.99 -9.00
CA LEU A 41 2.84 -1.59 -10.24
C LEU A 41 1.69 -2.33 -10.95
N PRO A 42 1.18 -1.80 -12.09
CA PRO A 42 0.16 -2.48 -12.87
C PRO A 42 0.69 -3.73 -13.56
N VAL A 43 0.12 -4.90 -13.25
CA VAL A 43 0.51 -6.19 -13.85
C VAL A 43 0.14 -6.29 -15.34
N ALA A 44 -0.74 -5.42 -15.83
CA ALA A 44 -1.03 -5.35 -17.26
C ALA A 44 0.25 -5.11 -18.11
N ALA A 45 1.23 -4.40 -17.54
CA ALA A 45 2.52 -4.13 -18.17
C ALA A 45 3.60 -5.16 -17.75
N TRP A 46 3.24 -6.23 -17.05
CA TRP A 46 4.19 -7.27 -16.62
C TRP A 46 4.74 -8.01 -17.85
N GLU A 47 6.04 -7.86 -18.09
CA GLU A 47 6.83 -8.49 -19.16
C GLU A 47 8.05 -9.18 -18.53
N GLU A 48 8.86 -9.88 -19.32
CA GLU A 48 10.01 -10.68 -18.83
C GLU A 48 10.99 -9.88 -17.93
N ASN A 49 11.20 -8.58 -18.21
CA ASN A 49 12.13 -7.73 -17.47
C ASN A 49 11.52 -7.10 -16.18
N GLU A 50 10.23 -7.27 -15.92
CA GLU A 50 9.56 -6.64 -14.77
C GLU A 50 9.96 -7.28 -13.44
N ALA A 51 10.39 -8.54 -13.46
CA ALA A 51 11.04 -9.17 -12.31
C ALA A 51 12.33 -8.43 -11.89
N GLU A 52 13.12 -7.96 -12.87
CA GLU A 52 14.32 -7.16 -12.59
C GLU A 52 13.95 -5.79 -12.02
N LEU A 53 12.84 -5.19 -12.46
CA LEU A 53 12.36 -3.92 -11.90
C LEU A 53 12.09 -4.04 -10.40
N VAL A 54 11.45 -5.12 -9.95
CA VAL A 54 11.19 -5.35 -8.53
C VAL A 54 12.50 -5.58 -7.77
N LYS A 55 13.45 -6.32 -8.35
CA LYS A 55 14.78 -6.52 -7.74
C LYS A 55 15.56 -5.20 -7.61
N TYR A 56 15.54 -4.35 -8.63
CA TYR A 56 16.15 -3.02 -8.57
C TYR A 56 15.46 -2.13 -7.54
N TRP A 57 14.14 -2.22 -7.42
CA TRP A 57 13.39 -1.50 -6.40
C TRP A 57 13.78 -1.97 -4.98
N LEU A 58 13.92 -3.28 -4.75
CA LEU A 58 14.44 -3.81 -3.48
C LEU A 58 15.89 -3.35 -3.24
N GLN A 59 16.74 -3.40 -4.26
CA GLN A 59 18.14 -2.95 -4.13
C GLN A 59 18.23 -1.47 -3.75
N TYR A 60 17.42 -0.61 -4.38
CA TYR A 60 17.34 0.81 -4.04
C TYR A 60 17.04 1.03 -2.55
N TRP A 61 16.07 0.29 -2.00
CA TRP A 61 15.72 0.41 -0.58
C TRP A 61 16.76 -0.23 0.34
N ASN A 62 17.44 -1.26 -0.11
CA ASN A 62 18.52 -1.89 0.64
C ASN A 62 19.75 -0.97 0.76
N GLU A 63 20.00 -0.15 -0.27
CA GLU A 63 21.05 0.86 -0.28
C GLU A 63 20.59 2.22 0.27
N PHE A 64 19.30 2.35 0.62
CA PHE A 64 18.74 3.60 1.08
C PHE A 64 19.39 4.02 2.42
N PRO A 65 19.82 5.29 2.56
CA PRO A 65 20.52 5.72 3.76
C PRO A 65 19.67 5.58 5.04
N ASP A 66 20.28 5.10 6.12
CA ASP A 66 19.61 4.94 7.42
C ASP A 66 18.97 6.22 7.92
N LEU A 67 17.76 6.09 8.45
CA LEU A 67 17.07 7.18 9.15
C LEU A 67 17.66 7.37 10.55
N ASN A 68 17.43 8.56 11.12
CA ASN A 68 17.85 8.85 12.49
C ASN A 68 17.13 7.93 13.48
N ALA A 69 17.75 7.69 14.64
CA ALA A 69 17.19 6.83 15.68
C ALA A 69 15.74 7.23 16.05
N GLY A 70 14.88 6.23 16.23
CA GLY A 70 13.46 6.43 16.54
C GLY A 70 12.58 6.79 15.34
N ARG A 71 13.15 6.89 14.13
CA ARG A 71 12.38 7.04 12.88
C ARG A 71 12.08 5.68 12.29
N LYS A 72 10.91 5.56 11.68
CA LYS A 72 10.45 4.33 11.02
C LYS A 72 9.88 4.67 9.65
N LEU A 73 10.27 3.90 8.65
CA LEU A 73 9.71 3.97 7.31
C LEU A 73 9.15 2.61 6.92
N MET A 74 7.90 2.61 6.46
CA MET A 74 7.23 1.45 5.89
C MET A 74 7.01 1.72 4.40
N VAL A 75 7.50 0.82 3.56
CA VAL A 75 7.43 0.97 2.11
C VAL A 75 6.66 -0.21 1.53
N PHE A 76 5.59 0.08 0.78
CA PHE A 76 4.72 -0.91 0.17
C PHE A 76 4.86 -0.88 -1.35
N LEU A 77 5.00 -2.06 -1.96
CA LEU A 77 4.86 -2.24 -3.41
C LEU A 77 3.57 -3.00 -3.69
N CYS A 78 2.54 -2.28 -4.13
CA CYS A 78 1.22 -2.83 -4.40
C CYS A 78 1.12 -3.27 -5.87
N MET A 79 0.98 -4.58 -6.08
CA MET A 79 0.75 -5.15 -7.41
C MET A 79 -0.72 -4.99 -7.79
N LYS A 80 -1.02 -4.33 -8.92
CA LYS A 80 -2.39 -4.17 -9.42
C LYS A 80 -2.65 -5.16 -10.53
N TYR A 81 -3.27 -6.29 -10.16
CA TYR A 81 -3.71 -7.32 -11.10
C TYR A 81 -4.79 -6.80 -12.06
N LYS A 82 -4.81 -7.34 -13.28
CA LYS A 82 -5.89 -7.03 -14.22
C LYS A 82 -7.11 -7.85 -13.83
N HIS A 83 -8.23 -7.18 -13.59
CA HIS A 83 -9.53 -7.84 -13.41
C HIS A 83 -9.93 -8.50 -14.72
N ILE A 84 -10.10 -9.81 -14.71
CA ILE A 84 -10.58 -10.60 -15.84
C ILE A 84 -12.06 -10.83 -15.56
N ALA A 85 -12.93 -10.05 -16.22
CA ALA A 85 -14.36 -10.32 -16.16
C ALA A 85 -14.67 -11.57 -16.99
N ASP A 86 -15.58 -12.41 -16.49
CA ASP A 86 -15.90 -13.73 -17.05
C ASP A 86 -16.38 -13.71 -18.52
N ASN A 87 -16.73 -12.53 -19.08
CA ASN A 87 -17.43 -12.39 -20.35
C ASN A 87 -16.59 -11.84 -21.53
N HIS A 88 -15.28 -11.63 -21.38
CA HIS A 88 -14.42 -11.19 -22.50
C HIS A 88 -13.32 -12.21 -22.80
N ALA A 89 -13.56 -13.05 -23.81
CA ALA A 89 -12.68 -14.17 -24.17
C ALA A 89 -11.31 -13.72 -24.71
N GLU A 90 -11.23 -12.62 -25.45
CA GLU A 90 -9.97 -12.15 -26.04
C GLU A 90 -9.11 -11.39 -25.01
N GLY A 91 -7.91 -11.90 -24.76
CA GLY A 91 -6.94 -11.32 -23.81
C GLY A 91 -7.06 -11.81 -22.36
N SER A 92 -8.14 -12.50 -22.00
CA SER A 92 -8.35 -13.04 -20.64
C SER A 92 -7.24 -14.02 -20.22
N GLU A 93 -6.85 -14.94 -21.11
CA GLU A 93 -5.80 -15.93 -20.82
C GLU A 93 -4.41 -15.28 -20.71
N MET A 94 -4.12 -14.28 -21.56
CA MET A 94 -2.88 -13.52 -21.48
C MET A 94 -2.75 -12.80 -20.13
N TYR A 95 -3.79 -12.06 -19.71
CA TYR A 95 -3.77 -11.38 -18.41
C TYR A 95 -3.75 -12.36 -17.23
N ARG A 96 -4.35 -13.54 -17.38
CA ARG A 96 -4.27 -14.60 -16.36
C ARG A 96 -2.83 -15.07 -16.19
N LYS A 97 -2.16 -15.42 -17.30
CA LYS A 97 -0.74 -15.80 -17.30
C LYS A 97 0.15 -14.71 -16.70
N LYS A 98 -0.09 -13.44 -17.03
CA LYS A 98 0.64 -12.31 -16.43
C LYS A 98 0.37 -12.17 -14.93
N ASN A 99 -0.88 -12.24 -14.49
CA ASN A 99 -1.25 -12.21 -13.07
C ASN A 99 -0.59 -13.35 -12.31
N ASP A 100 -0.63 -14.58 -12.84
CA ASP A 100 -0.06 -15.76 -12.19
C ASP A 100 1.47 -15.71 -12.16
N ALA A 101 2.12 -15.28 -13.24
CA ALA A 101 3.56 -15.06 -13.26
C ALA A 101 4.00 -14.02 -12.22
N ALA A 102 3.29 -12.89 -12.13
CA ALA A 102 3.57 -11.87 -11.13
C ALA A 102 3.34 -12.38 -9.70
N ARG A 103 2.25 -13.13 -9.43
CA ARG A 103 2.00 -13.77 -8.14
C ARG A 103 3.14 -14.71 -7.76
N HIS A 104 3.48 -15.63 -8.66
CA HIS A 104 4.52 -16.62 -8.41
C HIS A 104 5.86 -15.96 -8.09
N PHE A 105 6.23 -14.94 -8.87
CA PHE A 105 7.45 -14.18 -8.64
C PHE A 105 7.45 -13.50 -7.26
N ILE A 106 6.39 -12.77 -6.91
CA ILE A 106 6.31 -12.05 -5.63
C ILE A 106 6.35 -13.00 -4.43
N HIS A 107 5.64 -14.13 -4.49
CA HIS A 107 5.66 -15.13 -3.42
C HIS A 107 6.99 -15.90 -3.32
N ALA A 108 7.78 -15.94 -4.40
CA ALA A 108 9.10 -16.56 -4.43
C ALA A 108 10.22 -15.61 -3.96
N LEU A 109 9.94 -14.33 -3.72
CA LEU A 109 10.95 -13.38 -3.27
C LEU A 109 11.52 -13.77 -1.91
N GLN A 110 12.85 -13.88 -1.85
CA GLN A 110 13.57 -14.11 -0.60
C GLN A 110 14.20 -12.81 -0.14
N TYR A 111 13.73 -12.27 0.98
CA TYR A 111 14.23 -10.99 1.51
C TYR A 111 15.55 -11.11 2.26
N VAL A 112 15.98 -12.33 2.59
CA VAL A 112 17.23 -12.60 3.32
C VAL A 112 18.49 -12.14 2.57
N GLU A 113 18.38 -11.92 1.27
CA GLU A 113 19.46 -11.39 0.42
C GLU A 113 19.69 -9.88 0.62
N TYR A 114 18.74 -9.18 1.26
CA TYR A 114 18.77 -7.73 1.46
C TYR A 114 18.99 -7.40 2.94
N ALA A 115 20.26 -7.17 3.32
CA ALA A 115 20.68 -6.99 4.72
C ALA A 115 19.95 -5.86 5.46
N ASN A 116 19.49 -4.82 4.77
CA ASN A 116 18.87 -3.65 5.37
C ASN A 116 17.34 -3.63 5.23
N ILE A 117 16.73 -4.72 4.72
CA ILE A 117 15.28 -4.81 4.52
C ILE A 117 14.71 -5.91 5.40
N ILE A 118 13.69 -5.57 6.20
CA ILE A 118 12.79 -6.54 6.79
C ILE A 118 11.58 -6.66 5.86
N GLY A 119 11.62 -7.65 4.97
CA GLY A 119 10.59 -7.84 3.96
C GLY A 119 9.50 -8.82 4.39
N LEU A 120 8.26 -8.51 4.01
CA LEU A 120 7.11 -9.39 4.17
C LEU A 120 6.26 -9.30 2.90
N THR A 121 5.87 -10.45 2.35
CA THR A 121 4.84 -10.52 1.32
C THR A 121 3.48 -10.62 2.01
N LEU A 122 2.60 -9.68 1.71
CA LEU A 122 1.22 -9.71 2.18
C LEU A 122 0.36 -10.46 1.17
N ASP A 123 -0.68 -11.12 1.67
CA ASP A 123 -1.65 -11.80 0.83
C ASP A 123 -2.39 -10.82 -0.10
N GLU A 124 -2.84 -11.33 -1.24
CA GLU A 124 -3.64 -10.56 -2.20
C GLU A 124 -4.88 -10.00 -1.51
N LEU A 125 -5.09 -8.68 -1.65
CA LEU A 125 -6.23 -8.00 -1.04
C LEU A 125 -7.53 -8.57 -1.59
N GLN A 126 -8.27 -9.27 -0.73
CA GLN A 126 -9.56 -9.84 -1.06
C GLN A 126 -10.70 -8.87 -0.75
N ALA A 127 -11.89 -9.15 -1.29
CA ALA A 127 -13.09 -8.47 -0.83
C ALA A 127 -13.34 -8.82 0.66
N VAL A 128 -13.58 -7.79 1.47
CA VAL A 128 -13.67 -7.86 2.93
C VAL A 128 -15.12 -7.98 3.34
N ALA A 129 -15.43 -8.95 4.21
CA ALA A 129 -16.78 -9.13 4.74
C ALA A 129 -17.06 -8.14 5.87
N TRP A 130 -18.34 -7.84 6.13
CA TRP A 130 -18.73 -6.97 7.23
C TRP A 130 -18.13 -7.41 8.59
N GLY A 131 -18.11 -8.72 8.86
CA GLY A 131 -17.59 -9.24 10.13
C GLY A 131 -16.14 -8.86 10.40
N ASP A 132 -15.29 -8.84 9.37
CA ASP A 132 -13.88 -8.44 9.50
C ASP A 132 -13.75 -6.95 9.82
N VAL A 133 -14.60 -6.11 9.20
CA VAL A 133 -14.65 -4.67 9.44
C VAL A 133 -15.17 -4.36 10.85
N ASP A 134 -16.24 -5.03 11.27
CA ASP A 134 -16.83 -4.85 12.60
C ASP A 134 -15.82 -5.22 13.70
N MET A 135 -15.12 -6.34 13.52
CA MET A 135 -14.03 -6.74 14.41
C MET A 135 -12.90 -5.71 14.44
N TRP A 136 -12.50 -5.16 13.29
CA TRP A 136 -11.46 -4.12 13.24
C TRP A 136 -11.90 -2.84 13.97
N ILE A 137 -13.13 -2.38 13.73
CA ILE A 137 -13.69 -1.18 14.38
C ILE A 137 -13.70 -1.36 15.90
N THR A 138 -14.28 -2.46 16.37
CA THR A 138 -14.38 -2.75 17.82
C THR A 138 -13.04 -2.95 18.49
N THR A 139 -12.03 -3.47 17.78
CA THR A 139 -10.71 -3.74 18.36
C THR A 139 -9.80 -2.51 18.37
N TYR A 140 -9.88 -1.66 17.34
CA TYR A 140 -8.87 -0.64 17.08
C TYR A 140 -9.42 0.79 17.00
N ALA A 141 -10.66 0.99 16.53
CA ALA A 141 -11.14 2.33 16.16
C ALA A 141 -11.47 3.22 17.37
N GLU A 142 -11.86 2.65 18.51
CA GLU A 142 -12.16 3.39 19.75
C GLU A 142 -10.99 4.32 20.18
N LYS A 143 -9.75 3.93 19.86
CA LYS A 143 -8.54 4.70 20.19
C LYS A 143 -8.36 5.97 19.36
N PHE A 144 -9.10 6.12 18.25
CA PHE A 144 -8.83 7.15 17.24
C PHE A 144 -10.07 7.95 16.83
N CYS A 145 -11.28 7.38 16.97
CA CYS A 145 -12.52 8.01 16.51
C CYS A 145 -13.72 7.54 17.34
N ASN A 146 -14.89 8.15 17.08
CA ASN A 146 -16.16 7.65 17.59
C ASN A 146 -16.54 6.34 16.88
N ASP A 147 -16.25 5.22 17.53
CA ASP A 147 -16.45 3.86 17.01
C ASP A 147 -17.91 3.57 16.67
N THR A 148 -18.86 4.04 17.48
CA THR A 148 -20.29 3.84 17.28
C THR A 148 -20.77 4.51 15.98
N GLU A 149 -20.34 5.76 15.76
CA GLU A 149 -20.68 6.50 14.54
C GLU A 149 -20.01 5.90 13.30
N LEU A 150 -18.73 5.54 13.41
CA LEU A 150 -18.00 4.87 12.32
C LEU A 150 -18.67 3.54 11.95
N ARG A 151 -19.06 2.74 12.96
CA ARG A 151 -19.74 1.46 12.79
C ARG A 151 -21.07 1.61 12.07
N THR A 152 -21.92 2.56 12.45
CA THR A 152 -23.20 2.81 11.77
C THR A 152 -22.99 3.17 10.31
N ARG A 153 -22.07 4.09 10.02
CA ARG A 153 -21.79 4.53 8.64
C ARG A 153 -21.16 3.43 7.79
N ALA A 154 -20.28 2.62 8.37
CA ALA A 154 -19.70 1.46 7.71
C ALA A 154 -20.80 0.41 7.43
N MET A 155 -21.70 0.14 8.37
CA MET A 155 -22.81 -0.79 8.19
C MET A 155 -23.75 -0.35 7.05
N ASP A 156 -24.06 0.96 6.96
CA ASP A 156 -24.83 1.52 5.85
C ASP A 156 -24.14 1.31 4.49
N TYR A 157 -22.82 1.34 4.45
CA TYR A 157 -22.05 1.08 3.23
C TYR A 157 -22.15 -0.39 2.76
N TYR A 158 -22.26 -1.30 3.71
CA TYR A 158 -22.47 -2.73 3.46
C TYR A 158 -23.94 -3.07 3.16
N LYS A 159 -24.85 -2.09 3.15
CA LYS A 159 -26.26 -2.34 2.86
C LYS A 159 -26.41 -2.94 1.45
N ASN A 160 -26.88 -4.18 1.40
CA ASN A 160 -27.01 -5.02 0.20
C ASN A 160 -25.69 -5.55 -0.39
N ARG A 161 -24.61 -5.61 0.39
CA ARG A 161 -23.30 -6.13 -0.04
C ARG A 161 -22.76 -7.11 0.99
N GLU A 162 -22.49 -8.35 0.59
CA GLU A 162 -21.87 -9.35 1.47
C GLU A 162 -20.38 -9.06 1.69
N LYS A 163 -19.69 -8.64 0.63
CA LYS A 163 -18.27 -8.27 0.64
C LYS A 163 -18.05 -7.01 -0.18
N VAL A 164 -17.03 -6.25 0.19
CA VAL A 164 -16.60 -5.03 -0.50
C VAL A 164 -15.12 -5.16 -0.86
N PRO A 165 -14.70 -4.83 -2.10
CA PRO A 165 -13.28 -4.79 -2.45
C PRO A 165 -12.48 -3.94 -1.44
N MET A 166 -11.39 -4.48 -0.90
CA MET A 166 -10.66 -3.81 0.19
C MET A 166 -10.17 -2.40 -0.17
N LEU A 167 -9.80 -2.14 -1.43
CA LEU A 167 -9.37 -0.81 -1.86
C LEU A 167 -10.53 0.21 -1.76
N GLU A 168 -11.71 -0.17 -2.25
CA GLU A 168 -12.92 0.65 -2.16
C GLU A 168 -13.32 0.88 -0.71
N LEU A 169 -13.23 -0.17 0.11
CA LEU A 169 -13.48 -0.08 1.55
C LEU A 169 -12.48 0.86 2.23
N ALA A 170 -11.19 0.77 1.92
CA ALA A 170 -10.13 1.58 2.52
C ALA A 170 -10.33 3.06 2.19
N GLU A 171 -10.61 3.41 0.93
CA GLU A 171 -10.93 4.78 0.51
C GLU A 171 -12.17 5.30 1.25
N LYS A 172 -13.19 4.46 1.41
CA LYS A 172 -14.42 4.86 2.13
C LYS A 172 -14.17 5.04 3.62
N LEU A 173 -13.44 4.13 4.25
CA LEU A 173 -13.10 4.20 5.67
C LEU A 173 -12.16 5.37 5.95
N GLU A 174 -11.20 5.68 5.08
CA GLU A 174 -10.35 6.88 5.22
C GLU A 174 -11.19 8.15 5.24
N HIS A 175 -12.13 8.29 4.31
CA HIS A 175 -13.07 9.41 4.31
C HIS A 175 -13.87 9.47 5.62
N LEU A 176 -14.48 8.36 6.03
CA LEU A 176 -15.26 8.28 7.27
C LEU A 176 -14.43 8.58 8.52
N LEU A 177 -13.19 8.08 8.57
CA LEU A 177 -12.23 8.34 9.65
C LEU A 177 -11.86 9.81 9.69
N SER A 178 -11.58 10.45 8.55
CA SER A 178 -11.26 11.89 8.53
C SER A 178 -12.41 12.79 9.03
N GLU A 179 -13.66 12.34 8.87
CA GLU A 179 -14.85 13.05 9.39
C GLU A 179 -15.13 12.77 10.87
N THR A 180 -14.80 11.56 11.34
CA THR A 180 -15.09 11.09 12.72
C THR A 180 -13.88 11.16 13.66
N TRP A 181 -12.71 11.55 13.13
CA TRP A 181 -11.50 11.76 13.91
C TRP A 181 -11.77 12.82 14.96
N ARG A 182 -11.63 12.45 16.23
CA ARG A 182 -11.62 13.43 17.32
C ARG A 182 -10.45 14.38 17.10
N LYS A 183 -10.71 15.68 16.92
CA LYS A 183 -9.68 16.71 17.14
C LYS A 183 -9.30 16.72 18.63
N GLU A 184 -8.61 15.70 19.11
CA GLU A 184 -7.97 15.73 20.42
C GLU A 184 -6.66 16.50 20.28
N GLY A 185 -6.73 17.79 20.65
CA GLY A 185 -5.59 18.53 21.18
C GLY A 185 -4.59 19.08 20.16
N SER A 186 -4.71 20.38 19.91
CA SER A 186 -3.54 21.26 19.90
C SER A 186 -2.63 20.91 21.08
N PHE A 187 -1.51 20.23 20.82
CA PHE A 187 -0.38 20.27 21.73
C PHE A 187 0.41 21.54 21.40
N VAL A 188 0.30 22.51 22.31
CA VAL A 188 1.38 23.46 22.60
C VAL A 188 2.59 22.66 23.07
#